data_AF-A0A816RTU0-F1
#
_entry.id   AF-A0A816RTU0-F1
#
_cell.length_a   1.000
_cell.length_b   1.000
_cell.length_c   1.000
_cell.angle_alpha   90.00
_cell.angle_beta   90.00
_cell.angle_gamma   90.00
#
_symmetry.space_group_name_H-M   'P 1'
#
loop_
_entity.id
_entity.type
_entity.pdbx_description
1 polymer ?
#
loop_
_entity_poly.entity_id
_entity_poly.type
_entity_poly.pdbx_seq_one_letter_code
_entity_poly.pdbx_strand_id
1 'polypeptide(L)'
;MITAFTGAASVNVGGITIHSAFGMSTQRNRFYENLSYEKLNTYRCKLGSLKLLFVDEVSFVQEGLWGTMHSRLNQIMGILSNSVIFGNVGVIAIGDFYQCASVASSSVYSSMLWADHFELVELIASQRQKDDRCSVQMPNRIRQMKKKSAMLKEDQNNLEKCHQRYLKNEHHPEA
;
A
#
# COMPACT_ATOMS: atom_id res chain seq x y z
N MET A 1 2.94 11.29 9.45
CA MET A 1 2.43 11.60 8.09
C MET A 1 1.77 10.36 7.53
N ILE A 2 0.67 10.50 6.78
CA ILE A 2 -0.04 9.38 6.15
C ILE A 2 0.13 9.50 4.64
N THR A 3 0.56 8.41 4.00
CA THR A 3 0.68 8.30 2.56
C THR A 3 0.00 7.05 2.04
N ALA A 4 -0.29 7.01 0.75
CA ALA A 4 -0.76 5.80 0.06
C ALA A 4 -0.15 5.67 -1.34
N PHE A 5 -0.21 4.48 -1.93
CA PHE A 5 0.30 4.29 -3.29
C PHE A 5 -0.54 5.01 -4.36
N THR A 6 -1.88 4.90 -4.28
CA THR A 6 -2.80 5.49 -5.28
C THR A 6 -3.44 6.79 -4.79
N GLY A 7 -3.93 7.60 -5.74
CA GLY A 7 -4.69 8.81 -5.42
C GLY A 7 -5.97 8.51 -4.65
N ALA A 8 -6.75 7.52 -5.10
CA ALA A 8 -7.99 7.11 -4.43
C ALA A 8 -7.74 6.64 -2.99
N ALA A 9 -6.73 5.79 -2.77
CA ALA A 9 -6.38 5.35 -1.42
C ALA A 9 -5.92 6.52 -0.54
N SER A 10 -5.12 7.45 -1.09
CA SER A 10 -4.66 8.61 -0.32
C SER A 10 -5.82 9.50 0.13
N VAL A 11 -6.84 9.67 -0.70
CA VAL A 11 -8.05 10.43 -0.34
C VAL A 11 -8.81 9.72 0.77
N ASN A 12 -8.97 8.39 0.70
CA ASN A 12 -9.69 7.60 1.71
C ASN A 12 -9.09 7.74 3.12
N VAL A 13 -7.76 7.84 3.22
CA VAL A 13 -7.06 7.99 4.51
C VAL A 13 -6.74 9.45 4.87
N GLY A 14 -7.24 10.42 4.09
CA GLY A 14 -6.95 11.86 4.29
C GLY A 14 -5.46 12.21 4.16
N GLY A 15 -4.71 11.41 3.40
CA GLY A 15 -3.28 11.54 3.17
C GLY A 15 -2.94 12.06 1.78
N ILE A 16 -1.71 11.79 1.36
CA ILE A 16 -1.20 12.13 0.03
C ILE A 16 -0.48 10.94 -0.60
N THR A 17 -0.29 10.94 -1.92
CA THR A 17 0.44 9.83 -2.55
C THR A 17 1.92 9.83 -2.14
N ILE A 18 2.56 8.66 -2.12
CA ILE A 18 4.02 8.53 -1.89
C ILE A 18 4.80 9.43 -2.85
N HIS A 19 4.39 9.45 -4.14
CA HIS A 19 5.02 10.26 -5.17
C HIS A 19 4.96 11.76 -4.84
N SER A 20 3.80 12.26 -4.43
CA SER A 20 3.60 13.66 -4.05
C SER A 20 4.30 14.01 -2.73
N ALA A 21 4.26 13.10 -1.74
CA ALA A 21 4.84 13.32 -0.41
C ALA A 21 6.35 13.57 -0.46
N PHE A 22 7.02 12.88 -1.38
CA PHE A 22 8.47 12.85 -1.44
C PHE A 22 9.02 13.49 -2.70
N GLY A 23 8.18 13.97 -3.63
CA GLY A 23 8.63 14.57 -4.89
C GLY A 23 9.33 13.56 -5.79
N MET A 24 8.78 12.36 -5.89
CA MET A 24 9.32 11.26 -6.70
C MET A 24 8.68 11.27 -8.09
N SER A 25 9.47 10.97 -9.10
CA SER A 25 8.95 10.82 -10.47
C SER A 25 8.12 9.55 -10.58
N THR A 26 7.08 9.59 -11.40
CA THR A 26 6.30 8.41 -11.82
C THR A 26 7.01 7.60 -12.92
N GLN A 27 8.06 8.17 -13.54
CA GLN A 27 8.85 7.49 -14.56
C GLN A 27 9.85 6.54 -13.92
N ARG A 28 9.77 5.25 -14.28
CA ARG A 28 10.63 4.19 -13.71
C ARG A 28 12.14 4.48 -13.82
N ASN A 29 12.57 5.12 -14.90
CA ASN A 29 13.99 5.43 -15.13
C ASN A 29 14.53 6.54 -14.22
N ARG A 30 13.67 7.20 -13.45
CA ARG A 30 14.01 8.36 -12.60
C ARG A 30 13.80 8.11 -11.11
N PHE A 31 13.54 6.86 -10.71
CA PHE A 31 13.42 6.52 -9.30
C PHE A 31 14.66 6.93 -8.50
N TYR A 32 15.86 6.84 -9.09
CA TYR A 32 17.10 7.19 -8.39
C TYR A 32 17.58 8.64 -8.60
N GLU A 33 16.75 9.53 -9.16
CA GLU A 33 17.14 10.93 -9.31
C GLU A 33 17.12 11.67 -7.96
N ASN A 34 18.26 12.31 -7.64
CA ASN A 34 18.36 13.19 -6.48
C ASN A 34 17.55 14.47 -6.70
N LEU A 35 17.03 15.04 -5.60
CA LEU A 35 16.42 16.36 -5.65
C LEU A 35 17.46 17.44 -5.90
N SER A 36 17.06 18.51 -6.59
CA SER A 36 17.84 19.76 -6.58
C SER A 36 17.96 20.30 -5.15
N TYR A 37 19.03 21.03 -4.86
CA TYR A 37 19.27 21.61 -3.53
C TYR A 37 18.09 22.44 -3.01
N GLU A 38 17.47 23.24 -3.87
CA GLU A 38 16.29 24.07 -3.53
C GLU A 38 15.08 23.22 -3.11
N LYS A 39 14.77 22.17 -3.91
CA LYS A 39 13.67 21.26 -3.59
C LYS A 39 13.95 20.49 -2.31
N LEU A 40 15.18 20.00 -2.15
CA LEU A 40 15.60 19.28 -0.95
C LEU A 40 15.45 20.17 0.29
N ASN A 41 15.87 21.43 0.22
CA ASN A 41 15.71 22.38 1.32
C ASN A 41 14.23 22.59 1.68
N THR A 42 13.36 22.68 0.68
CA THR A 42 11.91 22.77 0.90
C THR A 42 11.37 21.54 1.65
N TYR A 43 11.78 20.33 1.26
CA TYR A 43 11.38 19.10 1.95
C TYR A 43 11.99 18.99 3.35
N ARG A 44 13.23 19.46 3.56
CA ARG A 44 13.85 19.56 4.89
C ARG A 44 13.04 20.43 5.84
N CYS A 45 12.61 21.61 5.38
CA CYS A 45 11.76 22.48 6.17
C CYS A 45 10.39 21.84 6.48
N LYS A 46 9.80 21.11 5.52
CA LYS A 46 8.47 20.51 5.68
C LYS A 46 8.46 19.21 6.50
N LEU A 47 9.47 18.37 6.33
CA LEU A 47 9.49 16.99 6.80
C LEU A 47 10.65 16.69 7.76
N GLY A 48 11.55 17.64 8.04
CA GLY A 48 12.72 17.40 8.90
C GLY A 48 12.40 16.99 10.34
N SER A 49 11.19 17.25 10.82
CA SER A 49 10.68 16.82 12.12
C SER A 49 9.83 15.54 12.06
N LEU A 50 9.67 14.92 10.89
CA LEU A 50 8.88 13.71 10.71
C LEU A 50 9.50 12.55 11.51
N LYS A 51 8.70 11.94 12.39
CA LYS A 51 9.12 10.77 13.19
C LYS A 51 8.42 9.47 12.81
N LEU A 52 7.22 9.56 12.25
CA LEU A 52 6.38 8.42 11.92
C LEU A 52 5.69 8.61 10.57
N LEU A 53 5.78 7.60 9.72
CA LEU A 53 5.20 7.52 8.39
C LEU A 53 4.28 6.30 8.28
N PHE A 54 3.04 6.53 7.89
CA PHE A 54 2.11 5.46 7.50
C PHE A 54 2.08 5.35 5.98
N VAL A 55 2.16 4.14 5.46
CA VAL A 55 2.09 3.83 4.02
C VAL A 55 0.95 2.85 3.80
N ASP A 56 -0.18 3.36 3.33
CA ASP A 56 -1.35 2.56 2.99
C ASP A 56 -1.26 2.00 1.56
N GLU A 57 -1.96 0.89 1.32
CA GLU A 57 -1.92 0.13 0.08
C GLU A 57 -0.49 -0.26 -0.37
N VAL A 58 0.31 -0.75 0.59
CA VAL A 58 1.71 -1.14 0.35
C VAL A 58 1.85 -2.32 -0.62
N SER A 59 0.80 -3.11 -0.83
CA SER A 59 0.75 -4.21 -1.79
C SER A 59 1.05 -3.78 -3.23
N PHE A 60 0.71 -2.54 -3.58
CA PHE A 60 0.98 -1.97 -4.90
C PHE A 60 2.37 -1.36 -5.03
N VAL A 61 3.09 -1.16 -3.91
CA VAL A 61 4.41 -0.55 -3.89
C VAL A 61 5.44 -1.50 -4.48
N GLN A 62 6.25 -0.97 -5.39
CA GLN A 62 7.35 -1.70 -6.04
C GLN A 62 8.63 -1.58 -5.21
N GLU A 63 9.50 -2.58 -5.31
CA GLU A 63 10.83 -2.57 -4.68
C GLU A 63 11.62 -1.29 -4.98
N GLY A 64 11.64 -0.85 -6.26
CA GLY A 64 12.36 0.36 -6.66
C GLY A 64 11.79 1.65 -6.04
N LEU A 65 10.46 1.74 -5.93
CA LEU A 65 9.80 2.88 -5.28
C LEU A 65 10.12 2.88 -3.78
N TRP A 66 10.15 1.70 -3.16
CA TRP A 66 10.49 1.53 -1.74
C TRP A 66 11.92 1.96 -1.42
N GLY A 67 12.90 1.50 -2.22
CA GLY A 67 14.30 1.90 -2.08
C GLY A 67 14.53 3.40 -2.34
N THR A 68 13.75 3.98 -3.26
CA THR A 68 13.77 5.42 -3.49
C THR A 68 13.20 6.19 -2.30
N MET A 69 12.11 5.72 -1.71
CA MET A 69 11.50 6.35 -0.54
C MET A 69 12.49 6.37 0.63
N HIS A 70 13.20 5.25 0.85
CA HIS A 70 14.30 5.17 1.81
C HIS A 70 15.39 6.19 1.55
N SER A 71 15.93 6.22 0.33
CA SER A 71 16.99 7.15 -0.06
C SER A 71 16.54 8.61 0.11
N ARG A 72 15.29 8.90 -0.23
CA ARG A 72 14.72 10.25 -0.12
C ARG A 72 14.55 10.69 1.33
N LEU A 73 14.11 9.78 2.22
CA LEU A 73 14.04 10.07 3.65
C LEU A 73 15.43 10.32 4.24
N ASN A 74 16.45 9.53 3.87
CA ASN A 74 17.83 9.79 4.29
C ASN A 74 18.31 11.19 3.86
N GLN A 75 18.06 11.58 2.61
CA GLN A 75 18.43 12.91 2.09
C GLN A 75 17.75 14.05 2.86
N ILE A 76 16.44 13.90 3.11
CA ILE A 76 15.63 14.88 3.85
C ILE A 76 16.12 14.98 5.29
N MET A 77 16.45 13.87 5.94
CA MET A 77 16.91 13.86 7.33
C MET A 77 18.40 14.22 7.50
N GLY A 78 19.12 14.44 6.38
CA GLY A 78 20.55 14.76 6.41
C GLY A 78 21.42 13.57 6.82
N ILE A 79 20.92 12.35 6.63
CA ILE A 79 21.60 11.11 6.95
C ILE A 79 22.47 10.70 5.75
N LEU A 80 23.77 10.59 5.97
CA LEU A 80 24.75 10.16 4.96
C LEU A 80 25.12 8.69 5.07
N SER A 81 24.80 8.05 6.19
CA SER A 81 25.10 6.63 6.42
C SER A 81 23.98 5.75 5.85
N ASN A 82 24.36 4.69 5.14
CA ASN A 82 23.44 3.65 4.70
C ASN A 82 23.00 2.72 5.84
N SER A 83 23.62 2.81 7.03
CA SER A 83 23.22 2.01 8.19
C SER A 83 21.93 2.49 8.85
N VAL A 84 21.50 3.71 8.55
CA VAL A 84 20.28 4.30 9.11
C VAL A 84 19.13 4.05 8.13
N ILE A 85 18.09 3.41 8.64
CA ILE A 85 16.95 2.98 7.85
C ILE A 85 15.87 4.08 7.85
N PHE A 86 15.41 4.47 6.65
CA PHE A 86 14.36 5.48 6.43
C PHE A 86 14.62 6.82 7.14
N GLY A 87 15.88 7.26 7.22
CA GLY A 87 16.24 8.53 7.85
C GLY A 87 15.94 8.57 9.35
N ASN A 88 15.87 7.40 10.01
CA ASN A 88 15.43 7.25 11.40
C ASN A 88 13.96 7.67 11.62
N VAL A 89 13.13 7.53 10.58
CA VAL A 89 11.67 7.67 10.64
C VAL A 89 11.06 6.28 10.83
N GLY A 90 10.19 6.12 11.82
CA GLY A 90 9.40 4.91 11.97
C GLY A 90 8.42 4.76 10.80
N VAL A 91 8.36 3.58 10.19
CA VAL A 91 7.48 3.31 9.05
C VAL A 91 6.49 2.21 9.42
N ILE A 92 5.20 2.51 9.24
CA ILE A 92 4.10 1.55 9.39
C ILE A 92 3.51 1.33 8.00
N ALA A 93 3.71 0.14 7.46
CA ALA A 93 3.19 -0.26 6.16
C ALA A 93 1.90 -1.07 6.33
N ILE A 94 0.85 -0.68 5.60
CA ILE A 94 -0.49 -1.25 5.70
C ILE A 94 -0.92 -1.66 4.30
N GLY A 95 -1.51 -2.85 4.17
CA GLY A 95 -2.04 -3.32 2.90
C GLY A 95 -2.35 -4.81 2.93
N ASP A 96 -2.82 -5.33 1.79
CA ASP A 96 -3.14 -6.73 1.60
C ASP A 96 -2.45 -7.28 0.35
N PHE A 97 -1.44 -8.14 0.53
CA PHE A 97 -0.68 -8.75 -0.55
C PHE A 97 -1.46 -9.81 -1.35
N TYR A 98 -2.65 -10.21 -0.90
CA TYR A 98 -3.56 -11.05 -1.70
C TYR A 98 -4.40 -10.23 -2.68
N GLN A 99 -4.28 -8.90 -2.67
CA GLN A 99 -4.83 -8.05 -3.73
C GLN A 99 -3.96 -8.09 -5.00
N CYS A 100 -4.15 -7.14 -5.90
CA CYS A 100 -3.34 -7.01 -7.11
C CYS A 100 -1.87 -6.76 -6.75
N ALA A 101 -0.98 -7.58 -7.29
CA ALA A 101 0.46 -7.36 -7.18
C ALA A 101 0.87 -6.07 -7.92
N SER A 102 2.03 -5.53 -7.55
CA SER A 102 2.61 -4.36 -8.21
C SER A 102 2.78 -4.57 -9.71
N VAL A 103 2.37 -3.58 -10.51
CA VAL A 103 2.37 -3.70 -11.97
C VAL A 103 3.79 -3.64 -12.55
N ALA A 104 4.23 -4.74 -13.16
CA ALA A 104 5.42 -4.85 -14.01
C ALA A 104 6.77 -4.53 -13.31
N SER A 105 6.89 -4.87 -12.03
CA SER A 105 8.14 -4.87 -11.25
C SER A 105 8.01 -5.82 -10.06
N SER A 106 9.13 -6.16 -9.42
CA SER A 106 9.15 -6.86 -8.14
C SER A 106 8.40 -6.06 -7.07
N SER A 107 7.58 -6.75 -6.29
CA SER A 107 6.83 -6.13 -5.19
C SER A 107 7.77 -5.75 -4.05
N VAL A 108 7.31 -4.87 -3.16
CA VAL A 108 8.05 -4.41 -1.97
C VAL A 108 8.63 -5.56 -1.14
N TYR A 109 7.92 -6.68 -1.02
CA TYR A 109 8.37 -7.83 -0.21
C TYR A 109 9.54 -8.61 -0.82
N SER A 110 9.92 -8.32 -2.07
CA SER A 110 11.15 -8.85 -2.66
C SER A 110 12.39 -8.06 -2.26
N SER A 111 12.22 -6.89 -1.64
CA SER A 111 13.32 -6.03 -1.22
C SER A 111 14.00 -6.54 0.06
N MET A 112 15.33 -6.56 0.08
CA MET A 112 16.09 -6.80 1.33
C MET A 112 15.73 -5.78 2.42
N LEU A 113 15.51 -4.52 2.02
CA LEU A 113 15.08 -3.46 2.95
C LEU A 113 13.74 -3.77 3.64
N TRP A 114 12.87 -4.51 2.97
CA TRP A 114 11.63 -5.01 3.56
C TRP A 114 11.92 -6.22 4.46
N ALA A 115 12.59 -7.23 3.91
CA ALA A 115 12.85 -8.50 4.59
C ALA A 115 13.63 -8.34 5.91
N ASP A 116 14.58 -7.41 5.96
CA ASP A 116 15.48 -7.24 7.10
C ASP A 116 14.93 -6.33 8.20
N HIS A 117 13.89 -5.53 7.91
CA HIS A 117 13.46 -4.43 8.79
C HIS A 117 11.97 -4.35 9.10
N PHE A 118 11.13 -5.20 8.51
CA PHE A 118 9.70 -5.22 8.78
C PHE A 118 9.27 -6.46 9.54
N GLU A 119 8.50 -6.24 10.60
CA GLU A 119 7.77 -7.28 11.31
C GLU A 119 6.33 -7.35 10.78
N LEU A 120 5.87 -8.57 10.47
CA LEU A 120 4.52 -8.78 9.95
C LEU A 120 3.53 -8.93 11.11
N VAL A 121 2.50 -8.09 11.12
CA VAL A 121 1.34 -8.21 12.01
C VAL A 121 0.09 -8.41 11.17
N GLU A 122 -0.60 -9.54 11.35
CA GLU A 122 -1.82 -9.87 10.61
C GLU A 122 -3.08 -9.47 11.39
N LEU A 123 -3.99 -8.75 10.73
CA LEU A 123 -5.32 -8.47 11.24
C LEU A 123 -6.31 -9.53 10.75
N ILE A 124 -6.88 -10.30 11.67
CA ILE A 124 -7.74 -11.46 11.34
C ILE A 124 -9.23 -11.09 11.26
N ALA A 125 -9.67 -10.09 12.03
CA ALA A 125 -11.09 -9.76 12.16
C ALA A 125 -11.55 -8.68 11.18
N SER A 126 -12.31 -9.06 10.15
CA SER A 126 -12.95 -8.11 9.22
C SER A 126 -14.19 -7.46 9.85
N GLN A 127 -14.23 -6.13 9.85
CA GLN A 127 -15.39 -5.35 10.34
C GLN A 127 -16.35 -4.94 9.22
N ARG A 128 -15.96 -5.08 7.94
CA ARG A 128 -16.73 -4.58 6.78
C ARG A 128 -18.05 -5.33 6.53
N GLN A 129 -18.17 -6.56 7.02
CA GLN A 129 -19.28 -7.48 6.72
C GLN A 129 -19.79 -8.15 8.00
N LYS A 130 -19.82 -7.40 9.11
CA LYS A 130 -20.02 -7.93 10.46
C LYS A 130 -21.36 -8.68 10.65
N ASP A 131 -22.38 -8.32 9.88
CA ASP A 131 -23.75 -8.82 10.05
C ASP A 131 -24.11 -10.01 9.14
N ASP A 132 -23.22 -10.42 8.22
CA ASP A 132 -23.48 -11.55 7.32
C ASP A 132 -22.29 -12.51 7.23
N ARG A 133 -22.40 -13.64 7.95
CA ARG A 133 -21.35 -14.67 8.02
C ARG A 133 -21.04 -15.30 6.66
N CYS A 134 -22.04 -15.47 5.79
CA CYS A 134 -21.81 -16.00 4.43
C CYS A 134 -21.04 -14.97 3.59
N SER A 135 -21.33 -13.68 3.79
CA SER A 135 -20.64 -12.58 3.11
C SER A 135 -19.17 -12.40 3.53
N VAL A 136 -18.76 -12.81 4.74
CA VAL A 136 -17.34 -12.77 5.19
C VAL A 136 -16.52 -13.97 4.71
N GLN A 137 -17.12 -15.16 4.73
CA GLN A 137 -16.37 -16.39 4.47
C GLN A 137 -15.99 -16.55 2.99
N MET A 138 -16.88 -16.18 2.08
CA MET A 138 -16.64 -16.29 0.64
C MET A 138 -15.45 -15.43 0.18
N PRO A 139 -15.35 -14.12 0.51
CA PRO A 139 -14.17 -13.31 0.17
C PRO A 139 -12.87 -13.86 0.73
N ASN A 140 -12.87 -14.34 1.97
CA ASN A 140 -11.67 -14.95 2.58
C ASN A 140 -11.22 -16.22 1.84
N ARG A 141 -12.18 -17.04 1.37
CA ARG A 141 -11.86 -18.19 0.50
C ARG A 141 -11.27 -17.71 -0.83
N ILE A 142 -11.93 -16.80 -1.53
CA ILE A 142 -11.49 -16.26 -2.82
C ILE A 142 -10.08 -15.66 -2.72
N ARG A 143 -9.81 -14.92 -1.64
CA ARG A 143 -8.50 -14.31 -1.34
C ARG A 143 -7.34 -15.32 -1.40
N GLN A 144 -7.58 -16.57 -1.00
CA GLN A 144 -6.56 -17.63 -0.95
C GLN A 144 -6.69 -18.66 -2.08
N MET A 145 -7.66 -18.51 -2.99
CA MET A 145 -7.89 -19.47 -4.07
C MET A 145 -6.74 -19.48 -5.08
N LYS A 146 -6.31 -20.68 -5.46
CA LYS A 146 -5.39 -20.86 -6.60
C LYS A 146 -6.18 -20.79 -7.90
N LYS A 147 -5.57 -20.22 -8.96
CA LYS A 147 -6.20 -19.96 -10.27
C LYS A 147 -6.95 -21.15 -10.92
N LYS A 148 -6.57 -22.39 -10.60
CA LYS A 148 -7.17 -23.61 -11.17
C LYS A 148 -8.09 -24.37 -10.19
N SER A 149 -8.25 -23.88 -8.97
CA SER A 149 -9.08 -24.52 -7.97
C SER A 149 -10.56 -24.29 -8.27
N ALA A 150 -11.38 -25.35 -8.18
CA ALA A 150 -12.82 -25.22 -8.28
C ALA A 150 -13.35 -24.42 -7.08
N MET A 151 -14.27 -23.49 -7.35
CA MET A 151 -14.97 -22.74 -6.32
C MET A 151 -16.11 -23.59 -5.74
N LEU A 152 -16.47 -23.36 -4.48
CA LEU A 152 -17.62 -24.02 -3.87
C LEU A 152 -18.91 -23.58 -4.58
N LYS A 153 -19.87 -24.51 -4.72
CA LYS A 153 -21.19 -24.20 -5.31
C LYS A 153 -21.91 -23.08 -4.54
N GLU A 154 -21.73 -23.03 -3.22
CA GLU A 154 -22.28 -21.96 -2.38
C GLU A 154 -21.73 -20.58 -2.77
N ASP A 155 -20.42 -20.47 -2.97
CA ASP A 155 -19.75 -19.23 -3.37
C ASP A 155 -20.16 -18.79 -4.78
N GLN A 156 -20.33 -19.74 -5.71
CA GLN A 156 -20.88 -19.48 -7.04
C GLN A 156 -22.28 -18.87 -6.96
N ASN A 157 -23.15 -19.47 -6.16
CA ASN A 157 -24.51 -18.97 -5.97
C ASN A 157 -24.53 -17.58 -5.30
N ASN A 158 -23.61 -17.33 -4.37
CA ASN A 158 -23.50 -16.02 -3.71
C ASN A 158 -23.02 -14.94 -4.69
N LEU A 159 -22.01 -15.23 -5.54
CA LEU A 159 -21.58 -14.31 -6.61
C LEU A 159 -22.71 -14.00 -7.58
N GLU A 160 -23.46 -15.02 -8.02
CA GLU A 160 -24.58 -14.84 -8.94
C GLU A 160 -25.64 -13.94 -8.32
N LYS A 161 -26.00 -14.14 -7.04
CA LYS A 161 -26.93 -13.26 -6.32
C LYS A 161 -26.42 -11.81 -6.27
N CYS A 162 -25.14 -11.60 -5.99
CA CYS A 162 -24.54 -10.26 -6.00
C CYS A 162 -24.59 -9.63 -7.39
N HIS A 163 -24.32 -10.40 -8.44
CA HIS A 163 -24.41 -9.94 -9.83
C HIS A 163 -25.83 -9.51 -10.20
N GLN A 164 -26.84 -10.32 -9.83
CA GLN A 164 -28.24 -10.00 -10.08
C GLN A 164 -28.70 -8.75 -9.32
N ARG A 165 -28.25 -8.54 -8.08
CA ARG A 165 -28.52 -7.29 -7.32
C ARG A 165 -27.92 -6.06 -8.00
N TYR A 166 -26.67 -6.18 -8.47
CA TYR A 166 -26.01 -5.12 -9.22
C TYR A 166 -26.80 -4.74 -10.49
N LEU A 167 -27.23 -5.73 -11.28
CA LEU A 167 -28.02 -5.50 -12.50
C LEU A 167 -29.38 -4.84 -12.22
N LYS A 168 -29.94 -5.05 -11.02
CA LYS A 168 -31.20 -4.45 -10.58
C LYS A 168 -31.03 -3.07 -9.93
N ASN A 169 -29.80 -2.53 -9.84
CA ASN A 169 -29.49 -1.33 -9.07
C ASN A 169 -29.92 -1.40 -7.60
N GLU A 170 -30.02 -2.60 -7.03
CA GLU A 170 -30.30 -2.83 -5.61
C GLU A 170 -28.97 -2.73 -4.84
N HIS A 171 -28.46 -1.51 -4.69
CA HIS A 171 -27.20 -1.27 -3.99
C HIS A 171 -27.39 -1.36 -2.48
N HIS A 172 -26.37 -1.84 -1.77
CA HIS A 172 -26.33 -1.73 -0.32
C HIS A 172 -26.30 -0.24 0.03
N PRO A 173 -27.09 0.24 1.01
CA PRO A 173 -27.21 1.68 1.32
C PRO A 173 -25.92 2.39 1.77
N GLU A 174 -24.81 1.64 1.88
CA GLU A 174 -23.49 2.13 2.30
C GLU A 174 -22.39 1.92 1.22
N ALA A 175 -22.78 1.58 -0.02
CA ALA A 175 -21.84 1.38 -1.14
C ALA A 175 -21.57 2.66 -1.93
#